data_AF-A0A936YR77-F1
#
_entry.id   AF-A0A936YR77-F1
#
_cell.length_a   1.000
_cell.length_b   1.000
_cell.length_c   1.000
_cell.angle_alpha   90.00
_cell.angle_beta   90.00
_cell.angle_gamma   90.00
#
_symmetry.space_group_name_H-M   'P 1'
#
loop_
_entity.id
_entity.type
_entity.pdbx_description
1 polymer ?
#
loop_
_entity_poly.entity_id
_entity_poly.type
_entity_poly.pdbx_seq_one_letter_code
_entity_poly.pdbx_strand_id
1 'polypeptide(L)'
;MRLKLIAVTLVAVATASAALADPVGKFKVQGTNPDDSGDYTGTVSVTRTGETYKVVWTVGETETIGIGLGGHTVGSSYRLGPASPQDNVISIAYNSGEGAGIALYTEDADGVWHGVWALEGEEKSATETWTSTVPKTITKKEPERQEPEAMLLKVETPDVKATRSLSAPLPVQSSPNQ
;
A
#
# COMPACT_ATOMS: atom_id res chain seq x y z
N MET A 1 12.07 -54.33 -33.91
CA MET A 1 11.77 -54.22 -32.47
C MET A 1 11.67 -52.75 -32.10
N ARG A 2 10.56 -52.34 -31.47
CA ARG A 2 10.20 -50.95 -31.15
C ARG A 2 10.68 -50.56 -29.74
N LEU A 3 11.00 -49.26 -29.56
CA LEU A 3 10.88 -48.45 -28.33
C LEU A 3 11.89 -48.76 -27.19
N LYS A 4 12.43 -47.80 -26.41
CA LYS A 4 11.92 -46.49 -25.98
C LYS A 4 13.08 -45.51 -25.73
N LEU A 5 13.05 -44.32 -26.32
CA LEU A 5 13.70 -43.15 -25.70
C LEU A 5 12.77 -42.64 -24.60
N ILE A 6 13.27 -42.59 -23.37
CA ILE A 6 12.61 -41.90 -22.26
C ILE A 6 12.89 -40.41 -22.45
N ALA A 7 11.89 -39.66 -22.89
CA ALA A 7 11.92 -38.21 -22.86
C ALA A 7 11.63 -37.74 -21.43
N VAL A 8 12.65 -37.19 -20.75
CA VAL A 8 12.49 -36.51 -19.48
C VAL A 8 12.01 -35.09 -19.79
N THR A 9 10.72 -34.83 -19.61
CA THR A 9 10.16 -33.48 -19.72
C THR A 9 10.50 -32.70 -18.46
N LEU A 10 11.48 -31.79 -18.55
CA LEU A 10 11.80 -30.84 -17.49
C LEU A 10 10.73 -29.74 -17.50
N VAL A 11 9.76 -29.81 -16.58
CA VAL A 11 8.78 -28.72 -16.39
C VAL A 11 9.51 -27.58 -15.68
N ALA A 12 9.88 -26.55 -16.44
CA ALA A 12 10.38 -25.30 -15.88
C ALA A 12 9.20 -24.52 -15.28
N VAL A 13 9.01 -24.62 -13.96
CA VAL A 13 8.07 -23.78 -13.23
C VAL A 13 8.66 -22.37 -13.17
N ALA A 14 8.19 -21.49 -14.05
CA ALA A 14 8.51 -20.06 -13.97
C ALA A 14 7.75 -19.46 -12.79
N THR A 15 8.42 -19.29 -11.64
CA THR A 15 7.88 -18.51 -10.54
C THR A 15 7.89 -17.03 -10.94
N ALA A 16 6.76 -16.52 -11.41
CA ALA A 16 6.57 -15.08 -11.55
C ALA A 16 6.58 -14.46 -10.16
N SER A 17 7.68 -13.78 -9.80
CA SER A 17 7.73 -12.96 -8.60
C SER A 17 6.72 -11.83 -8.76
N ALA A 18 5.62 -11.87 -8.03
CA ALA A 18 4.77 -10.69 -7.88
C ALA A 18 5.65 -9.57 -7.32
N ALA A 19 5.75 -8.46 -8.04
CA ALA A 19 6.36 -7.27 -7.49
C ALA A 19 5.50 -6.86 -6.30
N LEU A 20 6.01 -7.09 -5.09
CA LEU A 20 5.32 -6.70 -3.86
C LEU A 20 5.30 -5.17 -3.79
N ALA A 21 4.14 -4.63 -3.43
CA ALA A 21 4.00 -3.23 -3.09
C ALA A 21 4.93 -2.92 -1.91
N ASP A 22 5.93 -2.09 -2.19
CA ASP A 22 6.91 -1.63 -1.22
C ASP A 22 6.96 -0.10 -1.32
N PRO A 23 6.62 0.64 -0.24
CA PRO A 23 6.71 2.10 -0.21
C PRO A 23 8.15 2.62 -0.31
N VAL A 24 9.17 1.82 0.04
CA VAL A 24 10.57 2.25 0.03
C VAL A 24 11.04 2.51 -1.38
N GLY A 25 11.62 3.69 -1.60
CA GLY A 25 12.13 4.06 -2.91
C GLY A 25 12.31 5.56 -3.06
N LYS A 26 12.64 5.93 -4.30
CA LYS A 26 12.68 7.31 -4.75
C LYS A 26 11.61 7.50 -5.81
N PHE A 27 10.92 8.62 -5.74
CA PHE A 27 9.78 8.92 -6.59
C PHE A 27 9.86 10.35 -7.10
N LYS A 28 9.33 10.58 -8.29
CA LYS A 28 8.90 11.92 -8.73
C LYS A 28 7.54 12.18 -8.13
N VAL A 29 7.33 13.38 -7.60
CA VAL A 29 6.02 13.83 -7.11
C VAL A 29 5.46 14.91 -8.01
N GLN A 30 4.15 14.84 -8.25
CA GLN A 30 3.34 15.82 -8.96
C GLN A 30 2.07 16.04 -8.16
N GLY A 31 1.80 17.26 -7.73
CA GLY A 31 0.63 17.56 -6.91
C GLY A 31 0.03 18.92 -7.22
N THR A 32 -1.09 19.22 -6.59
CA THR A 32 -1.82 20.48 -6.70
C THR A 32 -1.79 21.22 -5.36
N ASN A 33 -1.81 22.55 -5.39
CA ASN A 33 -1.95 23.33 -4.15
C ASN A 33 -3.43 23.44 -3.73
N PRO A 34 -3.77 23.39 -2.43
CA PRO A 34 -5.15 23.49 -1.94
C PRO A 34 -5.83 24.82 -2.28
N ASP A 35 -5.05 25.88 -2.42
CA ASP A 35 -5.50 27.23 -2.74
C ASP A 35 -5.70 27.48 -4.25
N ASP A 36 -5.59 26.43 -5.07
CA ASP A 36 -5.68 26.49 -6.53
C ASP A 36 -4.59 27.37 -7.18
N SER A 37 -3.50 27.69 -6.45
CA SER A 37 -2.38 28.51 -6.95
C SER A 37 -1.53 27.83 -8.02
N GLY A 38 -1.76 26.54 -8.28
CA GLY A 38 -1.17 25.78 -9.36
C GLY A 38 -0.67 24.41 -8.94
N ASP A 39 0.05 23.77 -9.87
CA ASP A 39 0.67 22.46 -9.68
C ASP A 39 2.11 22.62 -9.18
N TYR A 40 2.60 21.64 -8.42
CA TYR A 40 3.99 21.52 -8.04
C TYR A 40 4.60 20.18 -8.49
N THR A 41 5.92 20.17 -8.60
CA THR A 41 6.69 18.97 -8.86
C THR A 41 7.91 18.89 -7.97
N GLY A 42 8.39 17.68 -7.72
CA GLY A 42 9.55 17.47 -6.88
C GLY A 42 9.97 16.00 -6.83
N THR A 43 10.64 15.65 -5.74
CA THR A 43 11.00 14.27 -5.44
C THR A 43 10.58 13.85 -4.05
N VAL A 44 10.31 12.56 -3.89
CA VAL A 44 10.06 11.93 -2.59
C VAL A 44 11.03 10.79 -2.39
N SER A 45 11.60 10.69 -1.19
CA SER A 45 12.38 9.53 -0.74
C SER A 45 11.70 8.91 0.46
N VAL A 46 11.40 7.62 0.37
CA VAL A 46 10.84 6.82 1.45
C VAL A 46 11.88 5.80 1.91
N THR A 47 12.12 5.75 3.21
CA THR A 47 13.04 4.80 3.84
C THR A 47 12.37 4.16 5.04
N ARG A 48 12.60 2.87 5.28
CA ARG A 48 12.17 2.22 6.52
C ARG A 48 13.10 2.58 7.67
N THR A 49 12.51 2.87 8.83
CA THR A 49 13.18 3.19 10.09
C THR A 49 12.52 2.37 11.21
N GLY A 50 12.93 1.11 11.35
CA GLY A 50 12.29 0.16 12.27
C GLY A 50 10.85 -0.13 11.86
N GLU A 51 9.90 0.12 12.77
CA GLU A 51 8.46 -0.09 12.55
C GLU A 51 7.77 1.07 11.80
N THR A 52 8.52 2.08 11.37
CA THR A 52 8.00 3.29 10.71
C THR A 52 8.69 3.55 9.37
N TYR A 53 8.15 4.47 8.60
CA TYR A 53 8.79 5.06 7.44
C TYR A 53 9.26 6.48 7.76
N LYS A 54 10.47 6.83 7.32
CA LYS A 54 10.88 8.23 7.13
C LYS A 54 10.59 8.62 5.68
N VAL A 55 9.85 9.69 5.51
CA VAL A 55 9.50 10.25 4.20
C VAL A 55 10.09 11.65 4.09
N VAL A 56 10.75 11.93 2.97
CA VAL A 56 11.37 13.22 2.69
C VAL A 56 10.85 13.71 1.36
N TRP A 57 10.13 14.82 1.37
CA TRP A 57 9.74 15.56 0.18
C TRP A 57 10.77 16.65 -0.10
N THR A 58 11.12 16.82 -1.36
CA THR A 58 11.92 17.95 -1.85
C THR A 58 11.15 18.61 -2.99
N VAL A 59 10.62 19.80 -2.75
CA VAL A 59 9.86 20.60 -3.72
C VAL A 59 10.51 21.97 -3.82
N GLY A 60 11.02 22.30 -5.01
CA GLY A 60 11.90 23.47 -5.17
C GLY A 60 13.15 23.33 -4.29
N GLU A 61 13.40 24.32 -3.43
CA GLU A 61 14.50 24.34 -2.46
C GLU A 61 14.07 23.88 -1.05
N THR A 62 12.78 23.55 -0.87
CA THR A 62 12.21 23.20 0.42
C THR A 62 12.28 21.68 0.64
N GLU A 63 12.81 21.30 1.80
CA GLU A 63 12.77 19.92 2.28
C GLU A 63 11.77 19.79 3.43
N THR A 64 10.83 18.84 3.30
CA THR A 64 9.83 18.51 4.32
C THR A 64 10.02 17.07 4.75
N ILE A 65 10.06 16.82 6.07
CA ILE A 65 10.27 15.48 6.63
C ILE A 65 8.99 15.02 7.34
N GLY A 66 8.57 13.79 7.04
CA GLY A 66 7.45 13.12 7.70
C GLY A 66 7.83 11.75 8.26
N ILE A 67 6.96 11.27 9.13
CA ILE A 67 6.99 9.92 9.70
C ILE A 67 5.71 9.18 9.32
N GLY A 68 5.84 7.95 8.85
CA GLY A 68 4.73 7.16 8.35
C GLY A 68 4.56 5.79 8.96
N LEU A 69 3.32 5.31 8.93
CA LEU A 69 2.93 3.93 9.22
C LEU A 69 2.42 3.25 7.97
N GLY A 70 2.74 1.96 7.87
CA GLY A 70 2.37 1.12 6.76
C GLY A 70 0.94 0.61 6.84
N GLY A 71 0.45 0.13 5.71
CA GLY A 71 -0.71 -0.72 5.68
C GLY A 71 -0.86 -1.42 4.35
N HIS A 72 -1.73 -2.43 4.32
CA HIS A 72 -2.08 -3.12 3.10
C HIS A 72 -3.57 -3.36 2.96
N THR A 73 -4.02 -3.48 1.72
CA THR A 73 -5.40 -3.83 1.39
C THR A 73 -5.63 -5.34 1.61
N VAL A 74 -6.70 -5.68 2.33
CA VAL A 74 -7.21 -7.05 2.50
C VAL A 74 -8.66 -7.08 2.06
N GLY A 75 -8.91 -7.63 0.86
CA GLY A 75 -10.23 -7.58 0.23
C GLY A 75 -10.64 -6.14 -0.06
N SER A 76 -11.74 -5.68 0.54
CA SER A 76 -12.23 -4.29 0.45
C SER A 76 -11.84 -3.42 1.65
N SER A 77 -11.01 -3.91 2.56
CA SER A 77 -10.61 -3.21 3.79
C SER A 77 -9.12 -2.89 3.80
N TYR A 78 -8.74 -1.87 4.58
CA TYR A 78 -7.34 -1.59 4.88
C TYR A 78 -6.94 -2.18 6.23
N ARG A 79 -5.66 -2.56 6.34
CA ARG A 79 -5.01 -2.98 7.58
C ARG A 79 -3.77 -2.13 7.76
N LEU A 80 -3.80 -1.20 8.72
CA LEU A 80 -2.63 -0.42 9.11
C LEU A 80 -1.79 -1.23 10.10
N GLY A 81 -0.49 -0.95 10.13
CA GLY A 81 0.45 -1.61 11.02
C GLY A 81 1.88 -1.06 10.91
N PRO A 82 2.85 -1.76 11.53
CA PRO A 82 4.26 -1.47 11.34
C PRO A 82 4.64 -1.47 9.87
N ALA A 83 5.66 -0.68 9.53
CA ALA A 83 6.25 -0.66 8.20
C ALA A 83 6.66 -2.07 7.72
N SER A 84 6.15 -2.48 6.55
CA SER A 84 6.34 -3.79 5.96
C SER A 84 6.60 -3.73 4.43
N PRO A 85 7.41 -4.62 3.85
CA PRO A 85 7.61 -4.74 2.39
C PRO A 85 6.37 -5.18 1.59
N GLN A 86 5.20 -5.31 2.21
CA GLN A 86 3.92 -5.62 1.54
C GLN A 86 2.95 -4.44 1.59
N ASP A 87 3.37 -3.30 2.12
CA ASP A 87 2.48 -2.15 2.26
C ASP A 87 2.16 -1.53 0.89
N ASN A 88 0.87 -1.43 0.57
CA ASN A 88 0.35 -0.65 -0.54
C ASN A 88 -0.48 0.56 -0.06
N VAL A 89 -0.41 0.85 1.25
CA VAL A 89 -0.98 2.03 1.91
C VAL A 89 0.11 2.62 2.79
N ILE A 90 0.22 3.95 2.83
CA ILE A 90 1.07 4.64 3.81
C ILE A 90 0.31 5.85 4.34
N SER A 91 0.30 6.01 5.67
CA SER A 91 -0.19 7.19 6.36
C SER A 91 1.00 7.95 6.93
N ILE A 92 1.03 9.27 6.79
CA ILE A 92 2.20 10.08 7.12
C ILE A 92 1.75 11.32 7.89
N ALA A 93 2.41 11.61 8.99
CA ALA A 93 2.37 12.91 9.66
C ALA A 93 3.63 13.67 9.30
N TYR A 94 3.52 14.97 9.04
CA TYR A 94 4.64 15.84 8.69
C TYR A 94 4.47 17.24 9.28
N ASN A 95 5.54 18.04 9.23
CA ASN A 95 5.50 19.46 9.55
C ASN A 95 6.15 20.24 8.40
N SER A 96 5.41 21.16 7.79
CA SER A 96 5.83 21.91 6.59
C SER A 96 6.48 23.26 6.90
N GLY A 97 6.78 23.58 8.16
CA GLY A 97 7.19 24.92 8.58
C GLY A 97 6.02 25.90 8.70
N GLU A 98 4.94 25.69 7.93
CA GLU A 98 3.67 26.40 8.01
C GLU A 98 2.70 25.77 9.03
N GLY A 99 2.86 24.47 9.33
CA GLY A 99 2.04 23.77 10.30
C GLY A 99 2.26 22.27 10.30
N ALA A 100 1.55 21.56 11.19
CA ALA A 100 1.46 20.11 11.12
C ALA A 100 0.53 19.69 9.97
N GLY A 101 0.77 18.53 9.37
CA GLY A 101 -0.05 17.99 8.29
C GLY A 101 -0.14 16.48 8.32
N ILE A 102 -1.13 15.97 7.60
CA ILE A 102 -1.31 14.53 7.37
C ILE A 102 -1.40 14.26 5.87
N ALA A 103 -0.86 13.11 5.46
CA ALA A 103 -0.95 12.63 4.09
C ALA A 103 -1.18 11.12 4.06
N LEU A 104 -2.06 10.66 3.19
CA LEU A 104 -2.38 9.24 3.00
C LEU A 104 -2.20 8.88 1.55
N TYR A 105 -1.56 7.75 1.28
CA TYR A 105 -1.31 7.26 -0.08
C TYR A 105 -1.69 5.81 -0.23
N THR A 106 -2.07 5.46 -1.46
CA THR A 106 -2.27 4.08 -1.90
C THR A 106 -1.58 3.83 -3.22
N GLU A 107 -0.90 2.69 -3.36
CA GLU A 107 -0.33 2.25 -4.64
C GLU A 107 -1.41 1.61 -5.52
N ASP A 108 -1.46 2.01 -6.79
CA ASP A 108 -2.30 1.37 -7.80
C ASP A 108 -1.61 0.16 -8.46
N ALA A 109 -2.31 -0.47 -9.41
CA ALA A 109 -1.81 -1.65 -10.10
C ALA A 109 -0.59 -1.38 -11.00
N ASP A 110 -0.37 -0.12 -11.39
CA ASP A 110 0.75 0.31 -12.24
C ASP A 110 1.95 0.78 -11.39
N GLY A 111 1.86 0.69 -10.06
CA GLY A 111 2.91 1.09 -9.14
C GLY A 111 2.99 2.61 -8.91
N VAL A 112 1.94 3.33 -9.30
CA VAL A 112 1.79 4.77 -9.02
C VAL A 112 1.10 4.93 -7.68
N TRP A 113 1.69 5.75 -6.81
CA TRP A 113 1.06 6.08 -5.53
C TRP A 113 0.18 7.31 -5.72
N HIS A 114 -1.06 7.22 -5.26
CA HIS A 114 -2.01 8.33 -5.25
C HIS A 114 -2.21 8.79 -3.83
N GLY A 115 -2.05 10.09 -3.61
CA GLY A 115 -2.05 10.72 -2.29
C GLY A 115 -3.11 11.79 -2.13
N VAL A 116 -3.63 11.90 -0.91
CA VAL A 116 -4.37 13.07 -0.43
C VAL A 116 -3.69 13.59 0.82
N TRP A 117 -3.54 14.90 0.93
CA TRP A 117 -2.92 15.53 2.08
C TRP A 117 -3.67 16.80 2.50
N ALA A 118 -3.48 17.18 3.76
CA ALA A 118 -4.05 18.38 4.34
C ALA A 118 -3.11 18.94 5.43
N LEU A 119 -3.15 20.25 5.58
CA LEU A 119 -2.47 20.98 6.66
C LEU A 119 -3.47 21.31 7.76
N GLU A 120 -2.98 21.35 9.00
CA GLU A 120 -3.75 21.81 10.15
C GLU A 120 -4.30 23.22 9.91
N GLY A 121 -5.59 23.41 10.21
CA GLY A 121 -6.26 24.70 10.07
C GLY A 121 -6.83 24.98 8.67
N GLU A 122 -6.45 24.20 7.65
CA GLU A 122 -7.01 24.32 6.30
C GLU A 122 -8.33 23.56 6.17
N GLU A 123 -9.29 24.14 5.44
CA GLU A 123 -10.58 23.50 5.12
C GLU A 123 -10.51 22.65 3.83
N LYS A 124 -9.41 22.74 3.09
CA LYS A 124 -9.20 22.05 1.82
C LYS A 124 -8.07 21.04 1.92
N SER A 125 -8.27 19.89 1.27
CA SER A 125 -7.22 18.94 0.97
C SER A 125 -6.67 19.16 -0.43
N ALA A 126 -5.48 18.65 -0.69
CA ALA A 126 -4.90 18.56 -2.02
C ALA A 126 -4.49 17.12 -2.37
N THR A 127 -4.19 16.90 -3.65
CA THR A 127 -3.84 15.59 -4.19
C THR A 127 -2.44 15.60 -4.77
N GLU A 128 -1.76 14.46 -4.70
CA GLU A 128 -0.50 14.28 -5.42
C GLU A 128 -0.30 12.83 -5.87
N THR A 129 0.63 12.63 -6.80
CA THR A 129 1.00 11.31 -7.32
C THR A 129 2.50 11.09 -7.19
N TRP A 130 2.92 9.89 -6.80
CA TRP A 130 4.32 9.49 -6.77
C TRP A 130 4.59 8.40 -7.80
N THR A 131 5.51 8.69 -8.72
CA THR A 131 5.97 7.72 -9.73
C THR A 131 7.41 7.32 -9.42
N SER A 132 7.68 6.02 -9.31
CA SER A 132 9.03 5.56 -8.99
C SER A 132 10.05 6.02 -10.03
N THR A 133 11.20 6.50 -9.59
CA THR A 133 12.32 6.85 -10.50
C THR A 133 13.06 5.61 -10.99
N VAL A 134 12.78 4.45 -10.42
CA VAL A 134 13.31 3.15 -10.85
C VAL A 134 12.13 2.31 -11.33
N PRO A 135 12.17 1.74 -12.55
CA PRO A 135 11.10 0.87 -13.00
C PRO A 135 10.97 -0.34 -12.08
N LYS A 136 9.84 -0.48 -11.38
CA LYS A 136 9.44 -1.77 -10.80
C LYS A 136 9.11 -2.67 -12.00
N THR A 137 9.68 -3.87 -12.08
CA THR A 137 9.29 -4.85 -13.12
C THR A 137 7.89 -5.36 -12.76
N ILE A 138 6.85 -4.69 -13.24
CA ILE A 138 5.46 -5.10 -13.04
C ILE A 138 5.08 -6.01 -14.21
N THR A 139 5.09 -7.33 -13.98
CA THR A 139 4.46 -8.27 -14.91
C THR A 139 2.96 -8.27 -14.64
N LYS A 140 2.20 -7.54 -15.46
CA LYS A 140 0.73 -7.56 -15.44
C LYS A 140 0.25 -9.00 -15.66
N LYS A 141 -0.35 -9.62 -14.63
CA LYS A 141 -0.98 -10.93 -14.78
C LYS A 141 -2.25 -10.73 -15.62
N GLU A 142 -2.24 -11.20 -16.86
CA GLU A 142 -3.46 -11.36 -17.66
C GLU A 142 -4.49 -12.14 -16.80
N PRO A 143 -5.75 -11.68 -16.69
CA PRO A 143 -6.74 -12.40 -15.90
C PRO A 143 -6.86 -13.80 -16.48
N GLU A 144 -6.44 -14.76 -15.67
CA GLU A 144 -6.47 -16.18 -15.99
C GLU A 144 -7.92 -16.54 -16.31
N ARG A 145 -8.19 -16.81 -17.60
CA ARG A 145 -9.51 -17.21 -18.08
C ARG A 145 -9.86 -18.53 -17.38
N GLN A 146 -10.59 -18.46 -16.29
CA GLN A 146 -11.13 -19.64 -15.62
C GLN A 146 -12.07 -20.33 -16.62
N GLU A 147 -11.65 -21.48 -17.15
CA GLU A 147 -12.58 -22.39 -17.79
C GLU A 147 -13.61 -22.83 -16.75
N PRO A 148 -14.91 -22.88 -17.08
CA PRO A 148 -15.92 -23.32 -16.13
C PRO A 148 -15.69 -24.80 -15.81
N GLU A 149 -15.12 -25.10 -14.65
CA GLU A 149 -15.12 -26.47 -14.14
C GLU A 149 -16.57 -26.94 -14.03
N ALA A 150 -16.86 -28.05 -14.70
CA ALA A 150 -18.16 -28.69 -14.69
C ALA A 150 -18.65 -28.87 -13.25
N MET A 151 -19.80 -28.26 -12.98
CA MET A 151 -20.54 -28.30 -11.73
C MET A 151 -20.88 -29.75 -11.35
N LEU A 152 -19.98 -30.42 -10.62
CA LEU A 152 -20.23 -31.71 -10.01
C LEU A 152 -20.67 -31.45 -8.57
N LEU A 153 -21.99 -31.32 -8.41
CA LEU A 153 -22.67 -31.05 -7.15
C LEU A 153 -22.35 -32.19 -6.14
N LYS A 154 -21.43 -31.95 -5.20
CA LYS A 154 -21.35 -32.73 -3.96
C LYS A 154 -22.16 -32.01 -2.90
N VAL A 155 -23.32 -32.56 -2.59
CA VAL A 155 -24.18 -32.13 -1.49
C VAL A 155 -23.53 -32.61 -0.19
N GLU A 156 -22.82 -31.73 0.51
CA GLU A 156 -22.48 -31.91 1.92
C GLU A 156 -23.43 -31.08 2.77
N THR A 157 -24.02 -31.72 3.78
CA THR A 157 -24.96 -31.10 4.73
C THR A 157 -24.18 -30.39 5.85
N PRO A 158 -24.60 -29.19 6.29
CA PRO A 158 -23.89 -28.49 7.36
C PRO A 158 -24.28 -29.02 8.73
N ASP A 159 -23.28 -29.46 9.49
CA ASP A 159 -23.38 -29.70 10.93
C ASP A 159 -23.29 -28.34 11.68
N VAL A 160 -24.28 -28.10 12.55
CA VAL A 160 -24.47 -26.87 13.30
C VAL A 160 -23.98 -27.10 14.72
N LYS A 161 -22.87 -26.46 15.11
CA LYS A 161 -22.66 -25.83 16.44
C LYS A 161 -21.23 -25.32 16.62
N ALA A 162 -21.10 -24.03 16.92
CA ALA A 162 -20.48 -23.54 18.16
C ALA A 162 -20.51 -22.01 18.23
N THR A 163 -21.44 -21.51 19.02
CA THR A 163 -21.51 -20.15 19.57
C THR A 163 -20.31 -19.90 20.48
N ARG A 164 -19.56 -18.79 20.30
CA ARG A 164 -18.73 -18.21 21.39
C ARG A 164 -18.73 -16.67 21.36
N SER A 165 -19.61 -16.14 22.22
CA SER A 165 -19.47 -14.99 23.14
C SER A 165 -18.65 -13.75 22.75
N LEU A 166 -19.35 -12.61 22.76
CA LEU A 166 -18.80 -11.27 22.97
C LEU A 166 -18.28 -11.12 24.42
N SER A 167 -17.06 -10.57 24.59
CA SER A 167 -16.74 -9.45 25.50
C SER A 167 -15.24 -9.37 25.79
N ALA A 168 -14.64 -8.21 25.53
CA ALA A 168 -13.85 -7.46 26.51
C ALA A 168 -13.63 -6.01 25.99
N PRO A 169 -13.96 -4.97 26.78
CA PRO A 169 -13.68 -3.57 26.43
C PRO A 169 -12.20 -3.21 26.68
N LEU A 170 -11.69 -2.27 25.88
CA LEU A 170 -10.40 -1.62 26.10
C LEU A 170 -10.42 -0.80 27.42
N PRO A 171 -9.33 -0.80 28.22
CA PRO A 171 -9.25 0.03 29.41
C PRO A 171 -9.12 1.52 29.04
N VAL A 172 -10.03 2.33 29.57
CA VAL A 172 -9.88 3.79 29.60
C VAL A 172 -8.87 4.14 30.68
N GLN A 173 -7.69 4.63 30.30
CA GLN A 173 -6.84 5.37 31.23
C GLN A 173 -7.40 6.79 31.36
N SER A 174 -7.92 7.09 32.55
CA SER A 174 -8.26 8.44 32.98
C SER A 174 -6.99 9.14 33.44
N SER A 175 -6.61 10.24 32.79
CA SER A 175 -5.66 11.20 33.36
C SER A 175 -6.38 12.02 34.44
N PRO A 176 -5.81 12.21 35.63
CA PRO A 176 -6.38 13.14 36.60
C PRO A 176 -6.09 14.58 36.18
N ASN A 177 -7.11 15.44 36.34
CA ASN A 177 -6.98 16.89 36.41
C ASN A 177 -5.86 17.30 37.37
N GLN A 178 -4.86 18.02 36.88
CA GLN A 178 -4.46 19.36 37.34
C GLN A 178 -3.32 19.92 36.49
#